data_AF-A0A1G9QEK7-F1
#
_entry.id   AF-A0A1G9QEK7-F1
#
_cell.length_a   1.000
_cell.length_b   1.000
_cell.length_c   1.000
_cell.angle_alpha   90.00
_cell.angle_beta   90.00
_cell.angle_gamma   90.00
#
_symmetry.space_group_name_H-M   'P 1'
#
loop_
_entity.id
_entity.type
_entity.pdbx_description
1 polymer ?
#
loop_
_entity_poly.entity_id
_entity_poly.type
_entity_poly.pdbx_seq_one_letter_code
_entity_poly.pdbx_strand_id
1 'polypeptide(L)'
;MHFVNTLGARSTGFEAVVDGTLVATPIQGSITVNNAEAYLASCLAGLGIIQVPRLGVVDLLARGEIVEVLPQCAAPSMPLTLMYANRRNLPRRVQAVMNWLAEVVGEHLAGDGVVSEGVAR
;
A
#
# COMPACT_ATOMS: atom_id res chain seq x y z
N MET A 1 2.09 -3.35 14.93
CA MET A 1 3.18 -4.16 14.36
C MET A 1 4.03 -3.32 13.43
N HIS A 2 5.29 -3.68 13.18
CA HIS A 2 6.17 -2.89 12.32
C HIS A 2 6.28 -3.50 10.92
N PHE A 3 6.14 -2.64 9.90
CA PHE A 3 6.57 -2.93 8.55
C PHE A 3 7.83 -2.13 8.23
N VAL A 4 8.84 -2.78 7.66
CA VAL A 4 10.09 -2.13 7.21
C VAL A 4 10.51 -2.71 5.86
N ASN A 5 11.04 -1.89 4.95
CA ASN A 5 11.53 -2.39 3.66
C ASN A 5 12.77 -3.30 3.80
N THR A 6 13.57 -3.06 4.85
CA THR A 6 14.79 -3.81 5.15
C THR A 6 14.74 -4.28 6.59
N LEU A 7 14.81 -5.60 6.81
CA LEU A 7 14.86 -6.16 8.17
C LEU A 7 16.07 -5.59 8.93
N GLY A 8 15.86 -5.27 10.22
CA GLY A 8 16.85 -4.58 11.06
C GLY A 8 16.82 -3.05 10.97
N ALA A 9 16.09 -2.46 10.01
CA ALA A 9 15.84 -1.03 10.01
C ALA A 9 14.87 -0.63 11.14
N ARG A 10 14.94 0.64 11.56
CA ARG A 10 13.97 1.21 12.50
C ARG A 10 12.67 1.55 11.77
N SER A 11 11.54 1.19 12.37
CA SER A 11 10.22 1.61 11.90
C SER A 11 9.96 3.05 12.32
N THR A 12 9.45 3.87 11.39
CA THR A 12 8.94 5.23 11.66
C THR A 12 7.58 5.22 12.36
N GLY A 13 6.92 4.06 12.41
CA GLY A 13 5.60 3.88 13.01
C GLY A 13 4.47 4.05 12.00
N PHE A 14 3.30 4.47 12.49
CA PHE A 14 2.12 4.66 11.65
C PHE A 14 2.03 6.07 11.12
N GLU A 15 1.64 6.19 9.85
CA GLU A 15 1.52 7.46 9.15
C GLU A 15 0.08 7.96 9.19
N ALA A 16 -0.12 9.26 9.41
CA ALA A 16 -1.43 9.90 9.32
C ALA A 16 -1.30 11.32 8.76
N VAL A 17 -2.33 11.81 8.09
CA VAL A 17 -2.42 13.22 7.71
C VAL A 17 -3.20 13.98 8.78
N VAL A 18 -2.53 14.88 9.50
CA VAL A 18 -3.12 15.75 10.53
C VAL A 18 -2.95 17.19 10.08
N ASP A 19 -4.06 17.93 9.94
CA ASP A 19 -4.07 19.32 9.47
C ASP A 19 -3.29 19.53 8.14
N GLY A 20 -3.44 18.59 7.22
CA GLY A 20 -2.74 18.60 5.91
C GLY A 20 -1.25 18.24 5.97
N THR A 21 -0.73 17.87 7.14
CA THR A 21 0.67 17.50 7.34
C THR A 21 0.81 16.00 7.58
N LEU A 22 1.76 15.37 6.91
CA LEU A 22 2.11 13.97 7.17
C LEU A 22 2.83 13.85 8.51
N VAL A 23 2.27 13.06 9.42
CA VAL A 23 2.82 12.78 10.74
C VAL A 23 3.06 11.28 10.87
N ALA A 24 4.27 10.90 11.26
CA ALA A 24 4.60 9.53 11.62
C ALA A 24 4.62 9.39 13.14
N THR A 25 3.81 8.47 13.68
CA THR A 25 3.71 8.21 15.12
C THR A 25 4.40 6.89 15.44
N PRO A 26 5.52 6.91 16.21
CA PRO A 26 6.16 5.69 16.69
C PRO A 26 5.16 4.84 17.48
N ILE A 27 5.06 3.57 17.13
CA ILE A 27 4.23 2.60 17.85
C ILE A 27 5.12 1.58 18.54
N GLN A 28 4.62 0.97 19.62
CA GLN A 28 5.24 -0.22 20.18
C GLN A 28 4.79 -1.43 19.35
N GLY A 29 5.74 -2.18 18.80
CA GLY A 29 5.48 -3.40 18.05
C GLY A 29 6.32 -4.56 18.57
N SER A 30 5.67 -5.70 18.80
CA SER A 30 6.33 -6.96 19.20
C SER A 30 6.95 -7.71 18.02
N ILE A 31 6.54 -7.39 16.79
CA ILE A 31 6.94 -8.07 15.55
C ILE A 31 7.26 -7.04 14.48
N THR A 32 8.33 -7.31 13.74
CA THR A 32 8.76 -6.56 12.56
C THR A 32 8.79 -7.49 11.36
N VAL A 33 8.11 -7.09 10.28
CA VAL A 33 8.05 -7.81 9.01
C VAL A 33 8.43 -6.89 7.85
N ASN A 34 8.72 -7.47 6.70
CA ASN A 34 9.11 -6.72 5.49
C ASN A 34 8.32 -7.14 4.24
N ASN A 35 7.22 -7.88 4.40
CA ASN A 35 6.36 -8.27 3.29
C ASN A 35 4.89 -8.23 3.74
N ALA A 36 4.00 -8.00 2.77
CA ALA A 36 2.58 -7.77 3.04
C ALA A 36 1.88 -9.01 3.60
N GLU A 37 2.25 -10.20 3.13
CA GLU A 37 1.64 -11.47 3.55
C GLU A 37 1.87 -11.74 5.03
N ALA A 38 3.13 -11.65 5.49
CA ALA A 38 3.47 -11.81 6.91
C ALA A 38 2.84 -10.72 7.77
N TYR A 39 2.70 -9.50 7.25
CA TYR A 39 2.07 -8.40 7.97
C TYR A 39 0.59 -8.66 8.23
N LEU A 40 -0.13 -9.09 7.19
CA LEU A 40 -1.54 -9.45 7.27
C LEU A 40 -1.77 -10.72 8.10
N ALA A 41 -0.99 -11.78 7.87
CA ALA A 41 -1.09 -13.04 8.62
C ALA A 41 -0.87 -12.82 10.12
N SER A 42 0.07 -11.96 10.50
CA SER A 42 0.30 -11.61 11.91
C SER A 42 -0.89 -10.86 12.52
N CYS A 43 -1.59 -10.03 11.73
CA CYS A 43 -2.80 -9.33 12.17
C CYS A 43 -3.96 -10.31 12.39
N LEU A 44 -4.19 -11.22 11.44
CA LEU A 44 -5.19 -12.28 11.55
C LEU A 44 -4.91 -13.22 12.73
N ALA A 45 -3.63 -13.44 13.07
CA ALA A 45 -3.22 -14.18 14.25
C ALA A 45 -3.38 -13.41 15.58
N GLY A 46 -3.88 -12.17 15.55
CA GLY A 46 -4.11 -11.35 16.75
C GLY A 46 -2.84 -10.73 17.35
N LEU A 47 -1.76 -10.63 16.58
CA LEU A 47 -0.47 -10.12 17.08
C LEU A 47 -0.37 -8.59 17.08
N GLY A 48 -1.43 -7.91 16.62
CA GLY A 48 -1.61 -6.46 16.75
C GLY A 48 -2.29 -5.82 15.54
N ILE A 49 -2.24 -4.49 15.50
CA ILE A 49 -2.77 -3.67 14.41
C ILE A 49 -1.73 -3.45 13.30
N ILE A 50 -2.22 -3.27 12.08
CA ILE A 50 -1.45 -3.01 10.87
C ILE A 50 -2.01 -1.80 10.11
N GLN A 51 -1.17 -1.19 9.28
CA GLN A 51 -1.56 -0.16 8.33
C GLN A 51 -1.31 -0.67 6.91
N VAL A 52 -2.39 -0.99 6.19
CA VAL A 52 -2.33 -1.63 4.87
C VAL A 52 -3.25 -0.91 3.87
N PRO A 53 -2.94 -0.98 2.56
CA PRO A 53 -3.85 -0.48 1.53
C PRO A 53 -5.21 -1.19 1.62
N ARG A 54 -6.30 -0.41 1.61
CA ARG A 54 -7.66 -0.93 1.79
C ARG A 54 -8.01 -1.99 0.75
N LEU A 55 -7.63 -1.77 -0.51
CA LEU A 55 -7.84 -2.71 -1.62
C LEU A 55 -7.41 -4.14 -1.30
N GLY A 56 -6.30 -4.32 -0.57
CA GLY A 56 -5.76 -5.65 -0.26
C GLY A 56 -6.53 -6.42 0.81
N VAL A 57 -7.49 -5.79 1.49
CA VAL A 57 -8.18 -6.37 2.65
C VAL A 57 -9.70 -6.17 2.65
N VAL A 58 -10.29 -5.70 1.55
CA VAL A 58 -11.73 -5.46 1.42
C VAL A 58 -12.54 -6.70 1.78
N ASP A 59 -12.17 -7.86 1.25
CA ASP A 59 -12.88 -9.12 1.53
C ASP A 59 -12.77 -9.54 2.99
N LEU A 60 -11.62 -9.30 3.63
CA LEU A 60 -11.40 -9.63 5.05
C LEU A 60 -12.23 -8.74 5.97
N LEU A 61 -12.34 -7.44 5.62
CA LEU A 61 -13.24 -6.50 6.30
C LEU A 61 -14.71 -6.92 6.12
N ALA A 62 -15.10 -7.30 4.90
CA ALA A 62 -16.47 -7.73 4.60
C ALA A 62 -16.86 -9.02 5.34
N ARG A 63 -15.91 -9.94 5.53
CA ARG A 63 -16.10 -11.17 6.32
C ARG A 63 -15.99 -10.97 7.84
N GLY A 64 -15.58 -9.78 8.29
CA GLY A 64 -15.37 -9.48 9.71
C GLY A 64 -14.16 -10.20 10.32
N GLU A 65 -13.24 -10.71 9.51
CA GLU A 65 -11.98 -11.32 9.99
C GLU A 65 -11.01 -10.28 10.52
N ILE A 66 -11.11 -9.05 10.00
CA ILE A 66 -10.43 -7.86 10.53
C ILE A 66 -11.43 -6.73 10.67
N VAL A 67 -11.08 -5.74 11.49
CA VAL A 67 -11.89 -4.54 11.70
C VAL A 67 -11.02 -3.30 11.50
N GLU A 68 -11.60 -2.27 10.89
CA GLU A 68 -10.96 -0.97 10.76
C GLU A 68 -10.90 -0.27 12.12
N VAL A 69 -9.74 0.27 12.47
CA VAL A 69 -9.50 1.01 13.71
C VAL A 69 -8.84 2.34 13.38
N LEU A 70 -9.10 3.36 14.21
CA LEU A 70 -8.55 4.71 14.04
C LEU A 70 -8.81 5.32 12.65
N PRO A 71 -10.06 5.37 12.15
CA PRO A 71 -10.38 5.90 10.81
C PRO A 71 -9.95 7.36 10.63
N GLN A 72 -9.82 8.12 11.71
CA GLN A 72 -9.31 9.50 11.70
C GLN A 72 -7.78 9.62 11.51
N CYS A 73 -7.05 8.51 11.59
CA CYS A 73 -5.59 8.45 11.44
C CYS A 73 -5.20 7.70 10.16
N ALA A 74 -5.90 7.97 9.06
CA ALA A 74 -5.61 7.33 7.77
C ALA A 74 -4.26 7.79 7.19
N ALA A 75 -3.49 6.83 6.67
CA ALA A 75 -2.30 7.13 5.87
C ALA A 75 -2.69 7.82 4.56
N PRO A 76 -1.78 8.61 3.97
CA PRO A 76 -1.98 9.14 2.63
C PRO A 76 -2.15 8.01 1.60
N SER A 77 -2.91 8.27 0.53
CA SER A 77 -3.02 7.34 -0.60
C SER A 77 -1.63 7.04 -1.17
N MET A 78 -1.35 5.75 -1.37
CA MET A 78 -0.08 5.29 -1.93
C MET A 78 -0.16 5.30 -3.46
N PRO A 79 0.62 6.14 -4.17
CA PRO A 79 0.54 6.21 -5.62
C PRO A 79 1.02 4.91 -6.26
N LEU A 80 0.23 4.37 -7.20
CA LEU A 80 0.65 3.23 -8.02
C LEU A 80 1.35 3.74 -9.29
N THR A 81 2.52 3.20 -9.58
CA THR A 81 3.33 3.56 -10.75
C THR A 81 3.66 2.32 -11.58
N LEU A 82 3.48 2.40 -12.90
CA LEU A 82 3.91 1.36 -13.85
C LEU A 82 5.32 1.65 -14.36
N MET A 83 6.32 0.98 -13.81
CA MET A 83 7.71 1.16 -14.21
C MET A 83 8.08 0.31 -15.43
N TYR A 84 8.72 0.93 -16.41
CA TYR A 84 9.26 0.26 -17.60
C TYR A 84 10.64 0.84 -17.95
N ALA A 85 11.47 0.05 -18.63
CA ALA A 85 12.78 0.51 -19.06
C ALA A 85 12.63 1.61 -20.12
N ASN A 86 13.21 2.79 -19.85
CA ASN A 86 13.25 3.89 -20.80
C ASN A 86 14.11 3.50 -22.02
N ARG A 87 13.45 3.15 -23.14
CA ARG A 87 14.10 2.80 -24.40
C ARG A 87 13.55 3.71 -25.49
N ARG A 88 14.44 4.18 -26.38
CA ARG A 88 14.11 5.09 -27.51
C ARG A 88 12.90 4.64 -28.35
N ASN A 89 12.70 3.32 -28.49
CA ASN A 89 11.54 2.72 -29.16
C ASN A 89 10.88 1.70 -28.22
N LEU A 90 9.86 2.11 -27.47
CA LEU A 90 9.05 1.20 -26.68
C LEU A 90 8.24 0.31 -27.64
N PRO A 91 8.39 -1.03 -27.64
CA PRO A 91 7.67 -1.90 -28.57
C PRO A 91 6.16 -1.73 -28.44
N ARG A 92 5.43 -1.72 -29.56
CA ARG A 92 3.96 -1.56 -29.57
C ARG A 92 3.23 -2.56 -28.67
N ARG A 93 3.75 -3.79 -28.54
CA ARG A 93 3.19 -4.81 -27.65
C ARG A 93 3.26 -4.41 -26.17
N VAL A 94 4.34 -3.74 -25.76
CA VAL A 94 4.48 -3.24 -24.38
C VAL A 94 3.49 -2.11 -24.14
N GLN A 95 3.37 -1.16 -25.07
CA GLN A 95 2.35 -0.09 -24.98
C GLN A 95 0.93 -0.66 -24.89
N ALA A 96 0.61 -1.68 -25.70
CA ALA A 96 -0.70 -2.31 -25.67
C ALA A 96 -0.99 -2.96 -24.29
N VAL A 97 -0.02 -3.67 -23.71
CA VAL A 97 -0.16 -4.26 -22.36
C VAL A 97 -0.25 -3.17 -21.29
N MET A 98 0.53 -2.09 -21.40
CA MET A 98 0.46 -0.97 -20.46
C MET A 98 -0.91 -0.30 -20.48
N ASN A 99 -1.46 -0.03 -21.66
CA ASN A 99 -2.79 0.56 -21.81
C ASN A 99 -3.86 -0.37 -21.23
N TRP A 100 -3.80 -1.66 -21.55
CA TRP A 100 -4.72 -2.65 -21.00
C TRP A 100 -4.62 -2.76 -19.47
N LEU A 101 -3.41 -2.76 -18.91
CA LEU A 101 -3.22 -2.73 -17.45
C LEU A 101 -3.78 -1.45 -16.84
N ALA A 102 -3.58 -0.29 -17.47
CA ALA A 102 -4.12 0.98 -16.97
C ALA A 102 -5.65 0.96 -16.95
N GLU A 103 -6.30 0.37 -17.95
CA GLU A 103 -7.75 0.17 -17.97
C GLU A 103 -8.21 -0.78 -16.87
N VAL A 104 -7.68 -2.01 -16.82
CA VAL A 104 -8.09 -3.03 -15.85
C VAL A 104 -7.82 -2.60 -14.41
N VAL A 105 -6.63 -2.06 -14.14
CA VAL A 105 -6.23 -1.61 -12.80
C VAL A 105 -6.97 -0.32 -12.45
N GLY A 106 -7.20 0.58 -13.41
CA GLY A 106 -7.98 1.80 -13.22
C GLY A 106 -9.39 1.53 -12.69
N GLU A 107 -10.08 0.51 -13.21
CA GLU A 107 -11.39 0.08 -12.71
C GLU A 107 -11.35 -0.37 -11.24
N HIS A 108 -10.27 -1.04 -10.83
CA HIS A 108 -10.10 -1.53 -9.46
C HIS A 108 -9.57 -0.46 -8.49
N LEU A 109 -8.92 0.59 -9.00
CA LEU A 109 -8.38 1.71 -8.23
C LEU A 109 -9.33 2.91 -8.15
N ALA A 110 -10.33 3.01 -9.01
CA ALA A 110 -11.31 4.10 -9.03
C ALA A 110 -12.09 4.26 -7.70
N GLY A 111 -11.99 3.29 -6.78
CA GLY A 111 -12.46 3.39 -5.40
C GLY A 111 -11.54 4.19 -4.44
N ASP A 112 -10.22 4.31 -4.71
CA ASP A 112 -9.21 4.74 -3.71
C ASP A 112 -8.21 5.84 -4.16
N GLY A 113 -8.36 6.41 -5.36
CA GLY A 113 -7.72 7.69 -5.72
C GLY A 113 -6.31 7.63 -6.35
N VAL A 114 -6.24 8.17 -7.57
CA VAL A 114 -5.10 8.69 -8.37
C VAL A 114 -4.00 7.71 -8.81
N VAL A 115 -4.10 7.28 -10.06
CA VAL A 115 -3.02 6.67 -10.86
C VAL A 115 -2.03 7.76 -11.27
N SER A 116 -0.73 7.55 -11.01
CA SER A 116 0.33 8.48 -11.43
C SER A 116 1.24 7.78 -12.45
N GLU A 117 1.37 8.32 -13.66
CA GLU A 117 2.34 7.84 -14.65
C GLU A 117 3.76 8.28 -14.28
N GLY A 118 4.50 7.41 -13.59
CA GLY A 118 5.92 7.62 -13.30
C GLY A 118 6.82 6.99 -14.37
N VAL A 119 7.43 7.82 -15.21
CA VAL A 119 8.53 7.40 -16.10
C VAL A 119 9.77 7.14 -15.24
N ALA A 120 10.29 5.91 -15.25
CA ALA A 120 11.56 5.60 -14.61
C ALA A 120 12.70 6.41 -15.27
N ARG A 121 13.36 7.28 -14.47
CA ARG A 121 14.56 8.01 -14.88
C ARG A 121 15.78 7.10 -14.89
#